data_AF-A0A8C2GA98-F1
#
_entry.id   AF-A0A8C2GA98-F1
#
_cell.length_a   1.000
_cell.length_b   1.000
_cell.length_c   1.000
_cell.angle_alpha   90.00
_cell.angle_beta   90.00
_cell.angle_gamma   90.00
#
_symmetry.space_group_name_H-M   'P 1'
#
loop_
_entity.id
_entity.type
_entity.pdbx_description
1 polymer ?
#
loop_
_entity_poly.entity_id
_entity_poly.type
_entity_poly.pdbx_seq_one_letter_code
_entity_poly.pdbx_strand_id
1 'polypeptide(L)'
;IYRNSRGGGIKNDPDVMVVLFLSACSMGSRTSGLYSALVKTVSRPALPHPCDSTYNPGNDLDLDQDPADPLKLLQECREVLINRPAQLQRAFIQTGHGDARQTIRVMQWNVLAQALGEGMDSFVQCPMDALNWAERKYLILQEILTYKPDIICLQEVDHYFDMFQPVLASLGYQSSFCPKPWSPCLDVENNNGPDGCALFFNHKRFQSLNTTHLRLSAMMLKTNQVAIIAALRCRATERAFCVTVTHLKARSGWEVLRSAQGSDLLRNLRNVAQRIETEEKTDTDVPLIVCGDFNAEPSEDVYRNFATSSLGLDSAYKHLSTDGKTEPPYTTWKIRPSGESCHTLDYVWYSHRAFDVNAVLDFPTAEQIGPNRLPSYNYPSDHLSLVCDFSFKDPALVSQ
;
A
#
# COMPACT_ATOMS: atom_id res chain seq x y z
N ILE A 1 -65.56 50.86 -23.85
CA ILE A 1 -64.96 49.52 -23.59
C ILE A 1 -65.01 49.29 -22.06
N TYR A 2 -66.18 49.31 -21.41
CA TYR A 2 -67.07 48.20 -21.01
C TYR A 2 -66.43 46.94 -20.36
N ARG A 3 -66.44 46.96 -19.02
CA ARG A 3 -66.90 45.98 -17.98
C ARG A 3 -66.32 44.56 -17.76
N ASN A 4 -66.04 44.35 -16.45
CA ASN A 4 -66.33 43.21 -15.53
C ASN A 4 -65.56 41.88 -15.70
N SER A 5 -64.91 41.23 -14.71
CA SER A 5 -65.08 40.99 -13.24
C SER A 5 -65.74 39.65 -12.86
N ARG A 6 -65.13 38.98 -11.85
CA ARG A 6 -65.56 37.84 -10.98
C ARG A 6 -65.04 36.44 -11.38
N GLY A 7 -64.58 35.55 -10.48
CA GLY A 7 -64.41 35.55 -9.02
C GLY A 7 -64.19 34.12 -8.44
N GLY A 8 -63.68 34.04 -7.20
CA GLY A 8 -63.74 32.89 -6.25
C GLY A 8 -62.58 31.87 -6.32
N GLY A 9 -61.98 31.31 -5.25
CA GLY A 9 -62.14 31.41 -3.79
C GLY A 9 -61.19 30.41 -3.05
N ILE A 10 -60.63 30.84 -1.91
CA ILE A 10 -60.41 30.17 -0.59
C ILE A 10 -59.94 28.67 -0.49
N LYS A 11 -58.74 28.51 0.12
CA LYS A 11 -58.21 27.51 1.12
C LYS A 11 -57.86 26.02 0.81
N ASN A 12 -56.68 25.68 1.36
CA ASN A 12 -56.23 24.48 2.11
C ASN A 12 -55.63 23.22 1.40
N ASP A 13 -54.30 23.06 1.64
CA ASP A 13 -53.58 21.85 2.14
C ASP A 13 -53.17 20.70 1.17
N PRO A 14 -52.31 19.72 1.56
CA PRO A 14 -50.86 19.64 1.29
C PRO A 14 -50.43 18.39 0.46
N ASP A 15 -49.10 18.22 0.26
CA ASP A 15 -48.37 16.99 -0.14
C ASP A 15 -48.88 16.12 -1.30
N VAL A 16 -48.12 16.05 -2.40
CA VAL A 16 -48.06 14.84 -3.24
C VAL A 16 -46.63 14.61 -3.73
N MET A 17 -45.96 13.68 -3.06
CA MET A 17 -44.75 12.99 -3.51
C MET A 17 -45.15 12.01 -4.63
N VAL A 18 -44.64 12.20 -5.85
CA VAL A 18 -44.88 11.26 -6.95
C VAL A 18 -43.91 10.09 -6.82
N VAL A 19 -44.44 8.95 -6.37
CA VAL A 19 -43.76 7.65 -6.39
C VAL A 19 -44.03 7.01 -7.75
N LEU A 20 -42.99 6.88 -8.58
CA LEU A 20 -43.01 6.01 -9.76
C LEU A 20 -42.40 4.66 -9.37
N PHE A 21 -43.26 3.66 -9.22
CA PHE A 21 -42.89 2.25 -9.15
C PHE A 21 -42.37 1.80 -10.51
N LEU A 22 -41.14 1.30 -10.56
CA LEU A 22 -40.68 0.41 -11.63
C LEU A 22 -40.41 -0.99 -11.04
N SER A 23 -40.94 -1.96 -11.79
CA SER A 23 -41.20 -3.33 -11.42
C SER A 23 -39.92 -4.13 -11.17
N ALA A 24 -39.88 -4.85 -10.04
CA ALA A 24 -38.86 -5.84 -9.75
C ALA A 24 -39.10 -7.11 -10.58
N CYS A 25 -38.22 -7.39 -11.54
CA CYS A 25 -38.07 -8.74 -12.08
C CYS A 25 -37.15 -9.54 -11.14
N SER A 26 -37.77 -10.49 -10.44
CA SER A 26 -37.10 -11.54 -9.68
C SER A 26 -36.35 -12.47 -10.63
N MET A 27 -35.03 -12.39 -10.63
CA MET A 27 -34.15 -13.47 -11.07
C MET A 27 -33.15 -13.73 -9.94
N GLY A 28 -33.20 -14.95 -9.41
CA GLY A 28 -32.48 -15.35 -8.21
C GLY A 28 -30.97 -15.10 -8.32
N SER A 29 -30.44 -14.35 -7.37
CA SER A 29 -29.01 -14.12 -7.22
C SER A 29 -28.56 -14.71 -5.89
N ARG A 30 -27.65 -15.68 -5.96
CA ARG A 30 -26.88 -16.15 -4.81
C ARG A 30 -26.01 -14.98 -4.35
N THR A 31 -26.30 -14.46 -3.17
CA THR A 31 -25.58 -13.34 -2.56
C THR A 31 -24.13 -13.73 -2.23
N SER A 32 -23.15 -13.04 -2.84
CA SER A 32 -21.70 -13.25 -2.67
C SER A 32 -21.17 -12.62 -1.37
N GLY A 33 -20.02 -13.13 -0.88
CA GLY A 33 -19.45 -12.71 0.41
C GLY A 33 -18.90 -11.28 0.38
N LEU A 34 -18.31 -10.87 -0.75
CA LEU A 34 -17.91 -9.48 -0.99
C LEU A 34 -19.07 -8.50 -1.01
N TYR A 35 -20.26 -8.89 -1.48
CA TYR A 35 -21.43 -8.01 -1.39
C TYR A 35 -21.77 -7.77 0.08
N SER A 36 -21.64 -8.76 0.98
CA SER A 36 -21.83 -8.54 2.43
C SER A 36 -20.72 -7.67 3.05
N ALA A 37 -19.46 -7.82 2.65
CA ALA A 37 -18.34 -7.05 3.18
C ALA A 37 -18.30 -5.60 2.65
N LEU A 38 -18.70 -5.36 1.40
CA LEU A 38 -18.73 -4.04 0.76
C LEU A 38 -20.08 -3.31 0.94
N VAL A 39 -21.24 -4.00 0.95
CA VAL A 39 -22.56 -3.35 1.13
C VAL A 39 -22.81 -2.92 2.58
N LYS A 40 -22.25 -3.62 3.58
CA LYS A 40 -22.32 -3.16 4.99
C LYS A 40 -21.60 -1.82 5.21
N THR A 41 -20.65 -1.45 4.35
CA THR A 41 -19.89 -0.19 4.42
C THR A 41 -20.56 0.96 3.67
N VAL A 42 -21.26 0.68 2.55
CA VAL A 42 -21.92 1.71 1.71
C VAL A 42 -23.21 2.27 2.33
N SER A 43 -23.76 1.64 3.38
CA SER A 43 -25.00 2.07 4.03
C SER A 43 -24.81 2.99 5.25
N ARG A 44 -23.57 3.42 5.57
CA ARG A 44 -23.32 4.39 6.66
C ARG A 44 -23.21 5.81 6.07
N PRO A 45 -23.98 6.80 6.57
CA PRO A 45 -23.82 8.18 6.13
C PRO A 45 -22.42 8.68 6.50
N ALA A 46 -21.85 9.52 5.63
CA ALA A 46 -20.53 10.12 5.81
C ALA A 46 -20.42 10.77 7.21
N LEU A 47 -19.41 10.35 7.99
CA LEU A 47 -19.11 10.94 9.28
C LEU A 47 -18.48 12.33 9.07
N PRO A 48 -18.80 13.34 9.90
CA PRO A 48 -18.23 14.68 9.75
C PRO A 48 -16.72 14.67 10.02
N HIS A 49 -15.97 15.45 9.25
CA HIS A 49 -14.53 15.69 9.45
C HIS A 49 -14.20 16.11 10.89
N PRO A 50 -13.15 15.54 11.53
CA PRO A 50 -12.57 16.13 12.71
C PRO A 50 -11.15 16.67 12.42
N CYS A 51 -11.03 17.99 12.31
CA CYS A 51 -9.86 18.70 12.79
C CYS A 51 -9.93 18.71 14.33
N ASP A 52 -9.55 17.63 15.01
CA ASP A 52 -9.13 17.72 16.41
C ASP A 52 -8.31 16.49 16.85
N SER A 53 -7.23 16.73 17.59
CA SER A 53 -6.09 15.83 17.76
C SER A 53 -6.25 14.81 18.91
N THR A 54 -7.38 14.12 19.02
CA THR A 54 -7.60 13.11 20.08
C THR A 54 -8.35 11.84 19.66
N TYR A 55 -8.46 11.54 18.36
CA TYR A 55 -9.08 10.29 17.93
C TYR A 55 -8.08 9.11 17.98
N ASN A 56 -8.27 8.21 18.94
CA ASN A 56 -7.53 6.95 19.05
C ASN A 56 -8.45 5.80 18.60
N PRO A 57 -8.34 5.26 17.36
CA PRO A 57 -9.27 4.27 16.82
C PRO A 57 -8.99 2.84 17.34
N GLY A 58 -8.50 2.71 18.56
CA GLY A 58 -7.85 1.49 19.04
C GLY A 58 -8.75 0.32 19.41
N ASN A 59 -10.05 0.46 19.66
CA ASN A 59 -10.77 -0.58 20.43
C ASN A 59 -12.17 -1.05 20.00
N ASP A 60 -12.81 -0.55 18.94
CA ASP A 60 -14.17 -1.01 18.59
C ASP A 60 -14.29 -1.46 17.12
N LEU A 61 -13.55 -2.51 16.75
CA LEU A 61 -13.92 -3.34 15.60
C LEU A 61 -14.51 -4.64 16.16
N ASP A 62 -15.80 -4.89 15.87
CA ASP A 62 -16.49 -6.15 16.11
C ASP A 62 -15.66 -7.31 15.52
N LEU A 63 -14.86 -7.97 16.36
CA LEU A 63 -14.07 -9.16 16.03
C LEU A 63 -14.93 -10.43 15.89
N ASP A 64 -16.26 -10.31 15.98
CA ASP A 64 -17.23 -11.41 15.96
C ASP A 64 -17.70 -11.80 14.54
N GLN A 65 -17.04 -11.32 13.48
CA GLN A 65 -17.30 -11.82 12.11
C GLN A 65 -16.33 -12.95 11.78
N ASP A 66 -16.87 -14.05 11.23
CA ASP A 66 -16.04 -15.12 10.68
C ASP A 66 -15.02 -14.53 9.69
N PRO A 67 -13.73 -14.89 9.82
CA PRO A 67 -12.69 -14.36 8.95
C PRO A 67 -13.02 -14.68 7.48
N ALA A 68 -12.83 -13.70 6.61
CA ALA A 68 -13.04 -13.88 5.19
C ALA A 68 -12.11 -14.97 4.65
N ASP A 69 -12.63 -15.83 3.77
CA ASP A 69 -11.83 -16.85 3.10
C ASP A 69 -11.04 -16.21 1.94
N PRO A 70 -9.69 -16.18 2.01
CA PRO A 70 -8.86 -15.59 0.95
C PRO A 70 -9.04 -16.26 -0.42
N LEU A 71 -9.36 -17.57 -0.46
CA LEU A 71 -9.56 -18.30 -1.71
C LEU A 71 -10.86 -17.91 -2.38
N LYS A 72 -11.93 -17.76 -1.59
CA LYS A 72 -13.22 -17.24 -2.07
C LYS A 72 -13.07 -15.82 -2.58
N LEU A 73 -12.35 -14.96 -1.85
CA LEU A 73 -12.11 -13.58 -2.26
C LEU A 73 -11.31 -13.49 -3.57
N LEU A 74 -10.29 -14.34 -3.72
CA LEU A 74 -9.50 -14.45 -4.94
C LEU A 74 -10.34 -14.95 -6.12
N GLN A 75 -11.25 -15.89 -5.88
CA GLN A 75 -12.20 -16.34 -6.90
C GLN A 75 -13.14 -15.21 -7.31
N GLU A 76 -13.69 -14.45 -6.37
CA GLU A 76 -14.57 -13.33 -6.66
C GLU A 76 -13.82 -12.22 -7.46
N CYS A 77 -12.55 -11.94 -7.16
CA CYS A 77 -11.72 -11.07 -8.01
C CYS A 77 -11.63 -11.59 -9.46
N ARG A 78 -11.36 -12.89 -9.64
CA ARG A 78 -11.25 -13.51 -10.97
C ARG A 78 -12.57 -13.48 -11.75
N GLU A 79 -13.70 -13.60 -11.06
CA GLU A 79 -15.03 -13.51 -11.68
C GLU A 79 -15.33 -12.09 -12.16
N VAL A 80 -15.02 -11.07 -11.36
CA VAL A 80 -15.17 -9.66 -11.77
C VAL A 80 -14.25 -9.32 -12.95
N LEU A 81 -13.02 -9.86 -12.93
CA LEU A 81 -12.00 -9.59 -13.93
C LEU A 81 -12.03 -10.57 -15.12
N ILE A 82 -13.09 -11.37 -15.28
CA ILE A 82 -13.15 -12.44 -16.30
C ILE A 82 -12.98 -11.93 -17.74
N ASN A 83 -13.38 -10.68 -18.01
CA ASN A 83 -13.25 -10.03 -19.31
C ASN A 83 -11.93 -9.26 -19.48
N ARG A 84 -11.09 -9.23 -18.45
CA ARG A 84 -9.74 -8.65 -18.50
C ARG A 84 -8.73 -9.74 -18.81
N PRO A 85 -7.61 -9.43 -19.47
CA PRO A 85 -6.61 -10.44 -19.73
C PRO A 85 -5.88 -10.79 -18.42
N ALA A 86 -5.23 -11.96 -18.39
CA ALA A 86 -4.63 -12.49 -17.16
C ALA A 86 -3.53 -11.57 -16.60
N GLN A 87 -3.47 -11.43 -15.28
CA GLN A 87 -2.43 -10.66 -14.60
C GLN A 87 -1.03 -11.22 -14.92
N LEU A 88 -0.04 -10.32 -14.91
CA LEU A 88 1.36 -10.67 -15.17
C LEU A 88 1.80 -11.81 -14.24
N GLN A 89 2.26 -12.91 -14.85
CA GLN A 89 2.76 -14.06 -14.13
C GLN A 89 4.23 -13.83 -13.78
N ARG A 90 4.56 -13.97 -12.51
CA ARG A 90 5.89 -13.75 -11.94
C ARG A 90 6.25 -14.92 -11.04
N ALA A 91 7.53 -15.22 -10.91
CA ALA A 91 8.03 -16.37 -10.17
C ALA A 91 8.95 -15.94 -9.03
N PHE A 92 8.88 -16.66 -7.91
CA PHE A 92 9.85 -16.52 -6.84
C PHE A 92 11.16 -17.18 -7.23
N ILE A 93 12.23 -16.38 -7.27
CA ILE A 93 13.60 -16.86 -7.38
C ILE A 93 14.09 -17.18 -5.97
N GLN A 94 14.49 -18.43 -5.75
CA GLN A 94 15.05 -18.86 -4.47
C GLN A 94 16.49 -18.36 -4.37
N THR A 95 16.79 -17.61 -3.31
CA THR A 95 18.09 -16.97 -3.07
C THR A 95 18.82 -17.60 -1.89
N GLY A 96 18.15 -18.47 -1.12
CA GLY A 96 18.72 -19.15 0.05
C GLY A 96 18.16 -20.55 0.29
N HIS A 97 18.65 -21.20 1.34
CA HIS A 97 18.24 -22.54 1.78
C HIS A 97 17.37 -22.53 3.06
N GLY A 98 16.77 -21.38 3.42
CA GLY A 98 16.02 -21.24 4.66
C GLY A 98 14.81 -22.17 4.77
N ASP A 99 14.45 -22.54 6.00
CA ASP A 99 13.23 -23.32 6.26
C ASP A 99 12.00 -22.51 5.87
N ALA A 100 11.30 -22.98 4.83
CA ALA A 100 10.05 -22.39 4.33
C ALA A 100 8.97 -22.21 5.42
N ARG A 101 9.07 -22.91 6.55
CA ARG A 101 8.10 -22.82 7.66
C ARG A 101 8.28 -21.60 8.56
N GLN A 102 9.39 -20.88 8.47
CA GLN A 102 9.68 -19.72 9.33
C GLN A 102 9.86 -18.41 8.55
N THR A 103 9.48 -18.38 7.28
CA THR A 103 9.68 -17.20 6.43
C THR A 103 8.68 -16.09 6.75
N ILE A 104 9.15 -14.85 6.71
CA ILE A 104 8.37 -13.63 6.81
C ILE A 104 8.27 -13.05 5.40
N ARG A 105 7.09 -13.13 4.79
CA ARG A 105 6.84 -12.56 3.47
C ARG A 105 6.48 -11.10 3.58
N VAL A 106 7.25 -10.25 2.94
CA VAL A 106 7.06 -8.80 2.91
C VAL A 106 6.72 -8.37 1.49
N MET A 107 5.65 -7.61 1.33
CA MET A 107 5.27 -6.94 0.08
C MET A 107 5.49 -5.44 0.21
N GLN A 108 6.16 -4.85 -0.76
CA GLN A 108 6.37 -3.42 -0.95
C GLN A 108 5.72 -3.00 -2.25
N TRP A 109 4.84 -1.99 -2.24
CA TRP A 109 4.18 -1.57 -3.47
C TRP A 109 3.65 -0.13 -3.44
N ASN A 110 4.08 0.70 -4.40
CA ASN A 110 3.35 1.90 -4.77
C ASN A 110 2.11 1.46 -5.57
N VAL A 111 0.92 1.63 -5.00
CA VAL A 111 -0.32 1.13 -5.62
C VAL A 111 -0.91 2.10 -6.63
N LEU A 112 -0.28 3.27 -6.85
CA LEU A 112 -0.77 4.40 -7.66
C LEU A 112 -2.06 5.00 -7.07
N ALA A 113 -2.10 6.21 -6.55
CA ALA A 113 -3.37 6.75 -6.03
C ALA A 113 -4.42 6.85 -7.16
N GLN A 114 -5.69 6.53 -6.87
CA GLN A 114 -6.75 6.57 -7.87
C GLN A 114 -6.92 7.99 -8.43
N ALA A 115 -6.96 8.98 -7.54
CA ALA A 115 -7.06 10.39 -7.92
C ALA A 115 -5.90 10.82 -8.84
N LEU A 116 -4.67 10.38 -8.54
CA LEU A 116 -3.50 10.72 -9.35
C LEU A 116 -3.54 10.02 -10.72
N GLY A 117 -3.92 8.74 -10.75
CA GLY A 117 -3.99 7.96 -11.98
C GLY A 117 -4.96 8.54 -13.00
N GLU A 118 -6.16 8.96 -12.56
CA GLU A 118 -7.17 9.57 -13.45
C GLU A 118 -6.89 11.05 -13.74
N GLY A 119 -6.41 11.80 -12.75
CA GLY A 119 -6.42 13.27 -12.80
C GLY A 119 -5.09 13.96 -13.11
N MET A 120 -3.95 13.34 -12.80
CA MET A 120 -2.64 14.03 -12.86
C MET A 120 -1.61 13.29 -13.69
N ASP A 121 -1.61 11.97 -13.65
CA ASP A 121 -0.47 11.19 -14.09
C ASP A 121 -0.33 11.08 -15.61
N SER A 122 -1.44 11.24 -16.33
CA SER A 122 -1.49 11.35 -17.79
C SER A 122 -0.81 10.15 -18.48
N PHE A 123 -1.23 8.92 -18.18
CA PHE A 123 -0.71 7.71 -18.82
C PHE A 123 -1.17 7.61 -20.29
N VAL A 124 -0.40 8.19 -21.21
CA VAL A 124 -0.84 8.42 -22.61
C VAL A 124 -1.03 7.14 -23.45
N GLN A 125 -0.52 5.99 -22.98
CA GLN A 125 -0.71 4.68 -23.62
C GLN A 125 -1.61 3.73 -22.81
N CYS A 126 -2.10 4.16 -21.65
CA CYS A 126 -3.01 3.37 -20.83
C CYS A 126 -4.47 3.68 -21.23
N PRO A 127 -5.30 2.67 -21.53
CA PRO A 127 -6.73 2.88 -21.70
C PRO A 127 -7.37 3.45 -20.42
N MET A 128 -8.19 4.50 -20.55
CA MET A 128 -8.81 5.14 -19.38
C MET A 128 -9.70 4.20 -18.57
N ASP A 129 -10.34 3.23 -19.22
CA ASP A 129 -11.15 2.22 -18.53
C ASP A 129 -10.31 1.22 -17.72
N ALA A 130 -9.02 1.04 -18.04
CA ALA A 130 -8.08 0.27 -17.21
C ALA A 130 -7.74 0.97 -15.89
N LEU A 131 -7.89 2.30 -15.83
CA LEU A 131 -7.66 3.10 -14.63
C LEU A 131 -8.90 3.13 -13.70
N ASN A 132 -10.06 2.66 -14.15
CA ASN A 132 -11.31 2.77 -13.39
C ASN A 132 -11.23 2.02 -12.06
N TRP A 133 -11.47 2.74 -10.96
CA TRP A 133 -11.43 2.19 -9.60
C TRP A 133 -12.32 0.96 -9.39
N ALA A 134 -13.47 0.90 -10.08
CA ALA A 134 -14.42 -0.20 -9.97
C ALA A 134 -13.77 -1.57 -10.26
N GLU A 135 -12.75 -1.59 -11.11
CA GLU A 135 -12.00 -2.80 -11.47
C GLU A 135 -10.58 -2.81 -10.92
N ARG A 136 -9.90 -1.65 -10.89
CA ARG A 136 -8.52 -1.52 -10.43
C ARG A 136 -8.30 -2.07 -9.03
N LYS A 137 -9.26 -1.86 -8.13
CA LYS A 137 -9.24 -2.41 -6.76
C LYS A 137 -9.18 -3.94 -6.71
N TYR A 138 -9.81 -4.63 -7.67
CA TYR A 138 -9.80 -6.10 -7.72
C TYR A 138 -8.46 -6.63 -8.23
N LEU A 139 -7.80 -5.93 -9.15
CA LEU A 139 -6.43 -6.26 -9.59
C LEU A 139 -5.42 -6.09 -8.44
N ILE A 140 -5.55 -5.01 -7.65
CA ILE A 140 -4.73 -4.79 -6.45
C ILE A 140 -4.95 -5.91 -5.43
N LEU A 141 -6.22 -6.22 -5.14
CA LEU A 141 -6.57 -7.27 -4.20
C LEU A 141 -6.10 -8.66 -4.69
N GLN A 142 -6.23 -8.93 -5.98
CA GLN A 142 -5.75 -10.16 -6.60
C GLN A 142 -4.22 -10.30 -6.46
N GLU A 143 -3.45 -9.24 -6.64
CA GLU A 143 -1.99 -9.24 -6.43
C GLU A 143 -1.66 -9.63 -4.97
N ILE A 144 -2.29 -8.98 -3.99
CA ILE A 144 -2.07 -9.26 -2.56
C ILE A 144 -2.45 -10.70 -2.21
N LEU A 145 -3.62 -11.16 -2.67
CA LEU A 145 -4.12 -12.52 -2.39
C LEU A 145 -3.30 -13.62 -3.08
N THR A 146 -2.70 -13.31 -4.23
CA THR A 146 -1.84 -14.23 -4.95
C THR A 146 -0.56 -14.48 -4.16
N TYR A 147 0.09 -13.43 -3.66
CA TYR A 147 1.37 -13.57 -2.97
C TYR A 147 1.25 -13.82 -1.47
N LYS A 148 0.10 -13.56 -0.84
CA LYS A 148 -0.19 -13.85 0.58
C LYS A 148 0.90 -13.33 1.53
N PRO A 149 1.26 -12.04 1.46
CA PRO A 149 2.30 -11.47 2.31
C PRO A 149 1.91 -11.46 3.78
N ASP A 150 2.87 -11.63 4.69
CA ASP A 150 2.61 -11.47 6.12
C ASP A 150 2.65 -10.00 6.55
N ILE A 151 3.39 -9.18 5.80
CA ILE A 151 3.54 -7.74 5.98
C ILE A 151 3.36 -7.05 4.62
N ILE A 152 2.57 -5.98 4.58
CA ILE A 152 2.29 -5.20 3.37
C ILE A 152 2.63 -3.73 3.64
N CYS A 153 3.53 -3.18 2.85
CA CYS A 153 3.95 -1.78 2.86
C CYS A 153 3.48 -1.11 1.57
N LEU A 154 2.53 -0.19 1.67
CA LEU A 154 1.93 0.48 0.51
C LEU A 154 2.22 1.98 0.50
N GLN A 155 2.40 2.54 -0.69
CA GLN A 155 2.42 3.98 -0.95
C GLN A 155 1.29 4.38 -1.88
N GLU A 156 0.93 5.66 -1.86
CA GLU A 156 -0.17 6.23 -2.65
C GLU A 156 -1.53 5.59 -2.36
N VAL A 157 -1.78 5.29 -1.10
CA VAL A 157 -3.08 4.75 -0.67
C VAL A 157 -4.04 5.91 -0.41
N ASP A 158 -4.98 6.14 -1.31
CA ASP A 158 -6.10 7.09 -1.16
C ASP A 158 -7.45 6.41 -0.87
N HIS A 159 -7.53 5.08 -0.96
CA HIS A 159 -8.71 4.26 -0.62
C HIS A 159 -8.54 3.42 0.66
N TYR A 160 -7.84 3.96 1.67
CA TYR A 160 -7.52 3.21 2.88
C TYR A 160 -8.77 2.78 3.65
N PHE A 161 -9.66 3.73 3.97
CA PHE A 161 -10.80 3.49 4.86
C PHE A 161 -11.97 2.76 4.20
N ASP A 162 -12.19 2.95 2.90
CA ASP A 162 -13.31 2.36 2.17
C ASP A 162 -12.99 0.99 1.55
N MET A 163 -11.71 0.69 1.28
CA MET A 163 -11.31 -0.56 0.64
C MET A 163 -10.23 -1.33 1.43
N PHE A 164 -9.02 -0.80 1.55
CA PHE A 164 -7.88 -1.59 2.04
C PHE A 164 -8.07 -2.05 3.49
N GLN A 165 -8.42 -1.15 4.40
CA GLN A 165 -8.61 -1.47 5.81
C GLN A 165 -9.71 -2.51 6.02
N PRO A 166 -10.98 -2.31 5.60
CA PRO A 166 -12.04 -3.28 5.89
C PRO A 166 -11.78 -4.65 5.24
N VAL A 167 -11.27 -4.69 4.00
CA VAL A 167 -10.99 -5.95 3.30
C VAL A 167 -9.83 -6.68 3.96
N LEU A 168 -8.69 -6.04 4.20
CA LEU A 168 -7.53 -6.71 4.79
C LEU A 168 -7.75 -7.04 6.28
N ALA A 169 -8.51 -6.24 7.03
CA ALA A 169 -8.93 -6.60 8.38
C ALA A 169 -9.74 -7.90 8.41
N SER A 170 -10.67 -8.08 7.45
CA SER A 170 -11.44 -9.33 7.33
C SER A 170 -10.58 -10.57 7.05
N LEU A 171 -9.38 -10.38 6.47
CA LEU A 171 -8.39 -11.43 6.23
C LEU A 171 -7.40 -11.61 7.40
N GLY A 172 -7.57 -10.86 8.49
CA GLY A 172 -6.72 -10.93 9.68
C GLY A 172 -5.48 -10.04 9.62
N TYR A 173 -5.48 -8.96 8.84
CA TYR A 173 -4.42 -7.95 8.94
C TYR A 173 -4.80 -6.88 9.95
N GLN A 174 -3.87 -6.54 10.85
CA GLN A 174 -3.87 -5.27 11.55
C GLN A 174 -3.16 -4.23 10.70
N SER A 175 -3.55 -2.95 10.81
CA SER A 175 -3.06 -1.93 9.90
C SER A 175 -2.96 -0.54 10.50
N SER A 176 -2.16 0.29 9.84
CA SER A 176 -1.96 1.70 10.16
C SER A 176 -1.83 2.51 8.88
N PHE A 177 -2.36 3.73 8.88
CA PHE A 177 -2.32 4.68 7.76
C PHE A 177 -1.79 6.03 8.20
N CYS A 178 -0.94 6.63 7.38
CA CYS A 178 -0.39 7.96 7.60
C CYS A 178 -0.51 8.76 6.28
N PRO A 179 -1.48 9.68 6.19
CA PRO A 179 -1.66 10.50 4.99
C PRO A 179 -0.56 11.57 4.88
N LYS A 180 -0.23 11.96 3.65
CA LYS A 180 0.58 13.17 3.41
C LYS A 180 -0.23 14.39 3.89
N PRO A 181 0.37 15.33 4.65
CA PRO A 181 -0.34 16.52 5.14
C PRO A 181 -0.98 17.35 4.03
N TRP A 182 -0.31 17.45 2.88
CA TRP A 182 -0.76 18.16 1.69
C TRP A 182 -0.66 17.23 0.48
N SER A 183 -1.47 16.18 0.47
CA SER A 183 -1.49 15.21 -0.64
C SER A 183 -1.90 15.89 -1.96
N PRO A 184 -1.22 15.58 -3.09
CA PRO A 184 -1.62 16.06 -4.40
C PRO A 184 -2.97 15.50 -4.87
N CYS A 185 -3.50 14.43 -4.25
CA CYS A 185 -4.83 13.92 -4.57
C CYS A 185 -5.91 14.98 -4.32
N LEU A 186 -5.68 15.87 -3.35
CA LEU A 186 -6.62 16.93 -2.99
C LEU A 186 -6.79 17.98 -4.10
N ASP A 187 -5.86 18.04 -5.05
CA ASP A 187 -5.94 18.93 -6.22
C ASP A 187 -6.78 18.33 -7.37
N VAL A 188 -7.22 17.07 -7.24
CA VAL A 188 -8.02 16.37 -8.26
C VAL A 188 -9.50 16.44 -7.91
N GLU A 189 -10.33 16.74 -8.90
CA GLU A 189 -11.79 16.73 -8.73
C GLU A 189 -12.30 15.32 -8.44
N ASN A 190 -13.27 15.17 -7.52
CA ASN A 190 -13.83 13.88 -7.08
C ASN A 190 -12.80 12.92 -6.44
N ASN A 191 -11.73 13.44 -5.83
CA ASN A 191 -10.79 12.63 -5.06
C ASN A 191 -11.42 11.95 -3.84
N ASN A 192 -10.76 10.90 -3.34
CA ASN A 192 -11.16 10.16 -2.13
C ASN A 192 -10.37 10.61 -0.87
N GLY A 193 -9.92 11.86 -0.84
CA GLY A 193 -9.07 12.40 0.22
C GLY A 193 -7.58 12.24 -0.05
N PRO A 194 -6.72 12.45 0.97
CA PRO A 194 -5.27 12.44 0.79
C PRO A 194 -4.72 11.02 0.64
N ASP A 195 -3.78 10.84 -0.28
CA ASP A 195 -2.94 9.64 -0.31
C ASP A 195 -1.96 9.60 0.87
N GLY A 196 -1.47 8.39 1.17
CA GLY A 196 -0.51 8.18 2.23
C GLY A 196 0.25 6.87 2.13
N CYS A 197 1.06 6.62 3.16
CA CYS A 197 1.64 5.31 3.39
C CYS A 197 0.69 4.46 4.25
N ALA A 198 0.59 3.18 3.94
CA ALA A 198 -0.14 2.21 4.75
C ALA A 198 0.74 1.00 5.06
N LEU A 199 0.63 0.47 6.29
CA LEU A 199 1.35 -0.70 6.75
C LEU A 199 0.35 -1.69 7.32
N PHE A 200 0.36 -2.92 6.80
CA PHE A 200 -0.47 -4.03 7.26
C PHE A 200 0.40 -5.19 7.72
N PHE A 201 -0.02 -5.92 8.75
CA PHE A 201 0.65 -7.15 9.16
C PHE A 201 -0.34 -8.19 9.69
N ASN A 202 -0.03 -9.47 9.48
CA ASN A 202 -0.84 -10.59 9.94
C ASN A 202 -0.80 -10.71 11.47
N HIS A 203 -1.92 -10.39 12.15
CA HIS A 203 -1.98 -10.34 13.62
C HIS A 203 -1.80 -11.71 14.30
N LYS A 204 -2.04 -12.81 13.56
CA LYS A 204 -1.81 -14.18 14.04
C LYS A 204 -0.32 -14.52 14.08
N ARG A 205 0.50 -13.83 13.28
CA ARG A 205 1.95 -14.04 13.22
C ARG A 205 2.73 -13.03 14.04
N PHE A 206 2.23 -11.79 14.10
CA PHE A 206 2.91 -10.69 14.77
C PHE A 206 2.04 -10.01 15.81
N GLN A 207 2.66 -9.62 16.90
CA GLN A 207 2.09 -8.71 17.88
C GLN A 207 2.66 -7.32 17.63
N SER A 208 1.81 -6.29 17.55
CA SER A 208 2.27 -4.90 17.55
C SER A 208 2.80 -4.53 18.94
N LEU A 209 4.02 -4.01 18.99
CA LEU A 209 4.62 -3.42 20.18
C LEU A 209 4.43 -1.89 20.18
N ASN A 210 4.74 -1.25 19.06
CA ASN A 210 4.62 0.19 18.88
C ASN A 210 4.38 0.51 17.40
N THR A 211 3.60 1.56 17.10
CA THR A 211 3.52 2.16 15.77
C THR A 211 3.78 3.66 15.87
N THR A 212 4.78 4.14 15.12
CA THR A 212 5.17 5.55 15.05
C THR A 212 4.86 6.10 13.67
N HIS A 213 4.08 7.19 13.61
CA HIS A 213 3.85 7.97 12.39
C HIS A 213 4.83 9.13 12.33
N LEU A 214 5.53 9.25 11.22
CA LEU A 214 6.55 10.27 11.02
C LEU A 214 6.18 11.18 9.88
N ARG A 215 6.18 12.48 10.15
CA ARG A 215 6.34 13.51 9.12
C ARG A 215 7.83 13.80 8.97
N LEU A 216 8.40 13.42 7.82
CA LEU A 216 9.83 13.51 7.55
C LEU A 216 10.28 14.96 7.56
N SER A 217 11.47 15.20 8.09
CA SER A 217 12.12 16.50 8.11
C SER A 217 13.29 16.55 7.14
N ALA A 218 13.57 17.73 6.59
CA ALA A 218 14.78 18.03 5.86
C ALA A 218 15.35 19.34 6.38
N MET A 219 16.63 19.33 6.80
CA MET A 219 17.28 20.52 7.39
C MET A 219 16.44 21.15 8.53
N MET A 220 15.94 20.30 9.43
CA MET A 220 15.04 20.66 10.56
C MET A 220 13.63 21.15 10.18
N LEU A 221 13.29 21.29 8.90
CA LEU A 221 11.97 21.69 8.44
C LEU A 221 11.10 20.47 8.12
N LYS A 222 9.84 20.52 8.55
CA LYS A 222 8.87 19.45 8.24
C LYS A 222 8.49 19.47 6.76
N THR A 223 8.75 18.36 6.08
CA THR A 223 8.41 18.16 4.67
C THR A 223 6.97 17.68 4.51
N ASN A 224 6.54 17.40 3.28
CA ASN A 224 5.22 16.81 3.01
C ASN A 224 5.22 15.28 3.04
N GLN A 225 6.40 14.65 3.08
CA GLN A 225 6.53 13.20 3.01
C GLN A 225 6.42 12.59 4.41
N VAL A 226 5.97 11.33 4.43
CA VAL A 226 5.65 10.61 5.66
C VAL A 226 6.25 9.21 5.63
N ALA A 227 6.39 8.63 6.82
CA ALA A 227 6.75 7.23 7.03
C ALA A 227 5.95 6.65 8.19
N ILE A 228 5.78 5.33 8.20
CA ILE A 228 5.26 4.57 9.34
C ILE A 228 6.35 3.59 9.77
N ILE A 229 6.68 3.55 11.06
CA ILE A 229 7.55 2.54 11.66
C ILE A 229 6.69 1.71 12.62
N ALA A 230 6.54 0.42 12.35
CA ALA A 230 5.88 -0.54 13.22
C ALA A 230 6.93 -1.46 13.86
N ALA A 231 7.02 -1.43 15.19
CA ALA A 231 7.77 -2.42 15.96
C ALA A 231 6.87 -3.62 16.23
N LEU A 232 7.30 -4.80 15.78
CA LEU A 232 6.54 -6.03 15.81
C LEU A 232 7.31 -7.11 16.57
N ARG A 233 6.60 -7.96 17.31
CA ARG A 233 7.13 -9.23 17.84
C ARG A 233 6.60 -10.39 17.00
N CYS A 234 7.50 -11.21 16.48
CA CYS A 234 7.15 -12.49 15.88
C CYS A 234 6.70 -13.46 16.97
N ARG A 235 5.46 -13.94 16.91
CA ARG A 235 4.88 -14.85 17.93
C ARG A 235 5.49 -16.25 17.92
N ALA A 236 6.11 -16.66 16.81
CA ALA A 236 6.73 -17.97 16.70
C ALA A 236 8.14 -18.01 17.29
N THR A 237 8.87 -16.88 17.20
CA THR A 237 10.27 -16.79 17.62
C THR A 237 10.48 -15.87 18.83
N GLU A 238 9.45 -15.17 19.26
CA GLU A 238 9.46 -14.09 20.27
C GLU A 238 10.40 -12.92 19.97
N ARG A 239 11.00 -12.89 18.77
CA ARG A 239 11.93 -11.84 18.34
C ARG A 239 11.20 -10.57 17.94
N ALA A 240 11.67 -9.43 18.46
CA ALA A 240 11.25 -8.10 18.03
C ALA A 240 12.01 -7.67 16.76
N PHE A 241 11.35 -6.92 15.89
CA PHE A 241 11.93 -6.27 14.70
C PHE A 241 11.06 -5.08 14.30
N CYS A 242 11.61 -4.13 13.52
CA CYS A 242 10.86 -3.00 13.01
C CYS A 242 10.64 -3.12 11.51
N VAL A 243 9.42 -2.85 11.07
CA VAL A 243 9.03 -2.71 9.67
C VAL A 243 8.71 -1.25 9.40
N THR A 244 9.20 -0.72 8.30
CA THR A 244 8.97 0.67 7.91
C THR A 244 8.44 0.76 6.49
N VAL A 245 7.53 1.71 6.27
CA VAL A 245 7.09 2.13 4.94
C VAL A 245 7.28 3.64 4.79
N THR A 246 7.76 4.09 3.62
CA THR A 246 7.93 5.52 3.30
C THR A 246 7.64 5.80 1.83
N HIS A 247 7.36 7.07 1.51
CA HIS A 247 7.27 7.58 0.15
C HIS A 247 7.99 8.94 0.10
N LEU A 248 9.17 8.99 -0.52
CA LEU A 248 10.01 10.20 -0.55
C LEU A 248 9.59 11.20 -1.63
N LYS A 249 10.26 12.36 -1.69
CA LYS A 249 9.90 13.43 -2.61
C LYS A 249 10.11 13.00 -4.08
N ALA A 250 9.01 12.98 -4.83
CA ALA A 250 8.99 12.74 -6.27
C ALA A 250 9.59 13.88 -7.12
N ARG A 251 9.82 13.55 -8.41
CA ARG A 251 10.36 14.39 -9.50
C ARG A 251 11.86 14.71 -9.37
N SER A 252 12.50 14.95 -10.52
CA SER A 252 13.90 15.40 -10.61
C SER A 252 14.10 16.79 -10.01
N GLY A 253 15.33 17.11 -9.60
CA GLY A 253 15.70 18.37 -8.96
C GLY A 253 15.46 18.41 -7.45
N TRP A 254 15.07 17.28 -6.85
CA TRP A 254 14.81 17.13 -5.41
C TRP A 254 15.73 16.11 -4.74
N GLU A 255 16.85 15.76 -5.38
CA GLU A 255 17.82 14.74 -4.94
C GLU A 255 18.37 15.07 -3.53
N VAL A 256 18.74 16.35 -3.31
CA VAL A 256 19.21 16.84 -2.00
C VAL A 256 18.12 16.75 -0.94
N LEU A 257 16.87 17.04 -1.31
CA LEU A 257 15.73 16.94 -0.38
C LEU A 257 15.48 15.47 -0.01
N ARG A 258 15.50 14.55 -0.99
CA ARG A 258 15.39 13.11 -0.74
C ARG A 258 16.52 12.61 0.16
N SER A 259 17.76 13.04 -0.07
CA SER A 259 18.93 12.71 0.76
C SER A 259 18.73 13.16 2.22
N ALA A 260 18.21 14.37 2.43
CA ALA A 260 17.90 14.88 3.77
C ALA A 260 16.73 14.13 4.42
N GLN A 261 15.66 13.82 3.67
CA GLN A 261 14.53 13.01 4.15
C GLN A 261 14.98 11.60 4.57
N GLY A 262 15.80 10.95 3.75
CA GLY A 262 16.35 9.64 4.05
C GLY A 262 17.26 9.67 5.29
N SER A 263 18.07 10.71 5.46
CA SER A 263 18.91 10.89 6.65
C SER A 263 18.07 11.06 7.92
N ASP A 264 16.97 11.82 7.85
CA ASP A 264 16.02 11.93 8.96
C ASP A 264 15.34 10.59 9.27
N LEU A 265 14.95 9.84 8.24
CA LEU A 265 14.36 8.50 8.41
C LEU A 265 15.34 7.55 9.10
N LEU A 266 16.59 7.46 8.65
CA LEU A 266 17.63 6.62 9.27
C LEU A 266 17.87 6.97 10.75
N ARG A 267 17.85 8.27 11.10
CA ARG A 267 17.96 8.70 12.49
C ARG A 267 16.76 8.25 13.32
N ASN A 268 15.54 8.38 12.80
CA ASN A 268 14.34 7.94 13.51
C ASN A 268 14.29 6.42 13.65
N LEU A 269 14.72 5.66 12.63
CA LEU A 269 14.85 4.20 12.70
C LEU A 269 15.78 3.77 13.84
N ARG A 270 16.96 4.38 13.95
CA ARG A 270 17.88 4.14 15.07
C ARG A 270 17.24 4.44 16.41
N ASN A 271 16.58 5.59 16.54
CA ASN A 271 15.94 6.00 17.79
C ASN A 271 14.81 5.05 18.21
N VAL A 272 14.00 4.58 17.25
CA VAL A 272 12.92 3.64 17.54
C VAL A 272 13.50 2.27 17.90
N ALA A 273 14.48 1.76 17.15
CA ALA A 273 15.16 0.50 17.45
C ALA A 273 15.73 0.50 18.89
N GLN A 274 16.47 1.55 19.26
CA GLN A 274 17.04 1.69 20.62
C GLN A 274 16.01 1.74 21.75
N ARG A 275 14.85 2.36 21.50
CA ARG A 275 13.75 2.34 22.48
C ARG A 275 13.20 0.92 22.65
N ILE A 276 12.96 0.22 21.55
CA ILE A 276 12.49 -1.16 21.59
C ILE A 276 13.54 -2.06 22.26
N GLU A 277 14.83 -1.89 21.99
CA GLU A 277 15.91 -2.62 22.66
C GLU A 277 15.84 -2.46 24.18
N THR A 278 15.60 -1.24 24.64
CA THR A 278 15.47 -0.91 26.06
C THR A 278 14.20 -1.51 26.69
N GLU A 279 13.06 -1.38 26.02
CA GLU A 279 11.76 -1.90 26.48
C GLU A 279 11.75 -3.43 26.54
N GLU A 280 12.36 -4.07 25.55
CA GLU A 280 12.49 -5.51 25.39
C GLU A 280 13.63 -6.11 26.23
N LYS A 281 14.49 -5.27 26.80
CA LYS A 281 15.67 -5.67 27.59
C LYS A 281 16.57 -6.65 26.83
N THR A 282 16.79 -6.37 25.54
CA THR A 282 17.65 -7.16 24.66
C THR A 282 19.02 -6.51 24.53
N ASP A 283 20.08 -7.33 24.61
CA ASP A 283 21.46 -6.91 24.37
C ASP A 283 21.83 -6.94 22.87
N THR A 284 20.93 -7.40 22.00
CA THR A 284 21.11 -7.40 20.54
C THR A 284 20.28 -6.33 19.86
N ASP A 285 20.87 -5.71 18.83
CA ASP A 285 20.22 -4.73 17.96
C ASP A 285 18.87 -5.25 17.43
N VAL A 286 17.84 -4.41 17.46
CA VAL A 286 16.52 -4.74 16.88
C VAL A 286 16.60 -4.70 15.35
N PRO A 287 16.34 -5.82 14.65
CA PRO A 287 16.43 -5.87 13.19
C PRO A 287 15.42 -4.97 12.48
N LEU A 288 15.79 -4.47 11.30
CA LEU A 288 14.98 -3.56 10.51
C LEU A 288 14.64 -4.16 9.14
N ILE A 289 13.43 -3.86 8.65
CA ILE A 289 13.00 -3.97 7.26
C ILE A 289 12.41 -2.62 6.85
N VAL A 290 12.91 -2.01 5.78
CA VAL A 290 12.45 -0.69 5.30
C VAL A 290 12.02 -0.80 3.85
N CYS A 291 10.72 -0.63 3.63
CA CYS A 291 10.08 -0.62 2.34
C CYS A 291 9.78 0.82 1.91
N GLY A 292 9.83 1.11 0.61
CA GLY A 292 9.29 2.36 0.12
C GLY A 292 9.58 2.65 -1.34
N ASP A 293 8.80 3.59 -1.87
CA ASP A 293 9.13 4.33 -3.09
C ASP A 293 10.03 5.51 -2.69
N PHE A 294 11.31 5.38 -3.00
CA PHE A 294 12.31 6.39 -2.68
C PHE A 294 12.34 7.51 -3.71
N ASN A 295 11.66 7.36 -4.85
CA ASN A 295 11.72 8.28 -5.99
C ASN A 295 13.16 8.65 -6.37
N ALA A 296 14.09 7.70 -6.18
CA ALA A 296 15.51 7.88 -6.38
C ALA A 296 16.13 6.63 -6.98
N GLU A 297 16.93 6.84 -8.02
CA GLU A 297 17.74 5.79 -8.63
C GLU A 297 18.91 5.38 -7.71
N PRO A 298 19.52 4.19 -7.90
CA PRO A 298 20.64 3.73 -7.08
C PRO A 298 21.87 4.64 -7.11
N SER A 299 21.97 5.54 -8.10
CA SER A 299 23.04 6.53 -8.20
C SER A 299 22.91 7.71 -7.22
N GLU A 300 21.73 7.96 -6.66
CA GLU A 300 21.48 9.11 -5.80
C GLU A 300 22.04 8.95 -4.38
N ASP A 301 22.32 10.08 -3.74
CA ASP A 301 22.89 10.12 -2.38
C ASP A 301 21.98 9.47 -1.33
N VAL A 302 20.65 9.55 -1.50
CA VAL A 302 19.72 8.91 -0.57
C VAL A 302 19.90 7.39 -0.55
N TYR A 303 20.12 6.76 -1.71
CA TYR A 303 20.40 5.33 -1.81
C TYR A 303 21.74 5.01 -1.14
N ARG A 304 22.79 5.80 -1.44
CA ARG A 304 24.11 5.63 -0.81
C ARG A 304 24.04 5.72 0.72
N ASN A 305 23.30 6.68 1.25
CA ASN A 305 23.13 6.87 2.68
C ASN A 305 22.51 5.64 3.37
N PHE A 306 21.56 4.97 2.72
CA PHE A 306 20.98 3.72 3.21
C PHE A 306 21.98 2.57 3.13
N ALA A 307 22.63 2.40 1.97
CA ALA A 307 23.61 1.32 1.74
C ALA A 307 24.84 1.41 2.65
N THR A 308 25.29 2.62 3.02
CA THR A 308 26.44 2.83 3.91
C THR A 308 26.02 3.17 5.35
N SER A 309 24.74 3.04 5.68
CA SER A 309 24.24 3.33 7.03
C SER A 309 24.87 2.41 8.07
N SER A 310 25.17 2.94 9.25
CA SER A 310 25.62 2.14 10.38
C SER A 310 24.54 1.18 10.92
N LEU A 311 23.30 1.26 10.41
CA LEU A 311 22.22 0.31 10.69
C LEU A 311 22.41 -1.04 9.96
N GLY A 312 23.47 -1.16 9.14
CA GLY A 312 23.80 -2.39 8.44
C GLY A 312 22.69 -2.84 7.50
N LEU A 313 22.17 -1.92 6.69
CA LEU A 313 21.11 -2.22 5.74
C LEU A 313 21.70 -2.72 4.42
N ASP A 314 21.00 -3.67 3.80
CA ASP A 314 21.24 -4.10 2.42
C ASP A 314 19.93 -4.14 1.65
N SER A 315 19.97 -4.09 0.32
CA SER A 315 18.78 -4.12 -0.54
C SER A 315 18.50 -5.53 -1.04
N ALA A 316 17.30 -6.05 -0.75
CA ALA A 316 16.93 -7.43 -1.02
C ALA A 316 16.90 -7.75 -2.52
N TYR A 317 16.56 -6.79 -3.36
CA TYR A 317 16.34 -7.03 -4.79
C TYR A 317 17.64 -7.13 -5.62
N LYS A 318 18.79 -6.78 -5.04
CA LYS A 318 20.10 -7.09 -5.61
C LYS A 318 20.38 -8.59 -5.71
N HIS A 319 19.68 -9.42 -4.94
CA HIS A 319 19.83 -10.88 -5.04
C HIS A 319 19.30 -11.46 -6.36
N LEU A 320 18.58 -10.68 -7.17
CA LEU A 320 18.23 -11.07 -8.54
C LEU A 320 19.42 -10.99 -9.51
N SER A 321 20.43 -10.17 -9.22
CA SER A 321 21.58 -10.05 -10.10
C SER A 321 22.57 -11.18 -9.87
N THR A 322 23.26 -11.58 -10.93
CA THR A 322 24.27 -12.66 -10.87
C THR A 322 25.45 -12.34 -9.95
N ASP A 323 25.72 -11.06 -9.70
CA ASP A 323 26.78 -10.60 -8.80
C ASP A 323 26.30 -10.34 -7.36
N GLY A 324 24.99 -10.44 -7.10
CA GLY A 324 24.36 -10.11 -5.82
C GLY A 324 24.52 -8.65 -5.37
N LYS A 325 24.92 -7.75 -6.28
CA LYS A 325 25.33 -6.37 -5.98
C LYS A 325 24.63 -5.32 -6.83
N THR A 326 23.99 -5.73 -7.92
CA THR A 326 23.37 -4.84 -8.89
C THR A 326 21.87 -4.80 -8.66
N GLU A 327 21.31 -3.61 -8.52
CA GLU A 327 19.86 -3.40 -8.41
C GLU A 327 19.14 -3.81 -9.70
N PRO A 328 17.84 -4.16 -9.64
CA PRO A 328 17.10 -4.53 -10.83
C PRO A 328 17.08 -3.38 -11.85
N PRO A 329 16.87 -3.68 -13.14
CA PRO A 329 16.87 -2.66 -14.18
C PRO A 329 15.71 -1.67 -14.04
N TYR A 330 14.60 -2.09 -13.43
CA TYR A 330 13.45 -1.23 -13.16
C TYR A 330 12.56 -1.82 -12.05
N THR A 331 11.81 -0.94 -11.40
CA THR A 331 10.66 -1.28 -10.54
C THR A 331 9.39 -0.61 -11.02
N THR A 332 9.52 0.41 -11.88
CA THR A 332 8.41 1.11 -12.53
C THR A 332 8.71 1.35 -14.00
N TRP A 333 7.70 1.22 -14.85
CA TRP A 333 7.83 1.42 -16.29
C TRP A 333 6.52 1.94 -16.90
N LYS A 334 6.53 3.18 -17.40
CA LYS A 334 5.34 3.91 -17.86
C LYS A 334 5.63 4.85 -19.02
N ILE A 335 4.58 5.32 -19.68
CA ILE A 335 4.66 6.34 -20.75
C ILE A 335 3.74 7.50 -20.40
N ARG A 336 4.32 8.70 -20.32
CA ARG A 336 3.65 9.98 -20.02
C ARG A 336 3.91 10.99 -21.14
N PRO A 337 3.32 12.20 -21.15
CA PRO A 337 3.58 13.18 -22.20
C PRO A 337 5.06 13.59 -22.31
N SER A 338 5.80 13.47 -21.21
CA SER A 338 7.26 13.70 -21.16
C SER A 338 8.09 12.58 -21.82
N GLY A 339 7.48 11.46 -22.19
CA GLY A 339 8.15 10.30 -22.77
C GLY A 339 7.97 9.02 -21.95
N GLU A 340 8.66 7.98 -22.40
CA GLU A 340 8.78 6.70 -21.70
C GLU A 340 9.75 6.83 -20.52
N SER A 341 9.38 6.29 -19.37
CA SER A 341 10.16 6.34 -18.13
C SER A 341 10.24 4.93 -17.54
N CYS A 342 11.46 4.46 -17.30
CA CYS A 342 11.77 3.12 -16.81
C CYS A 342 12.90 3.25 -15.78
N HIS A 343 12.57 3.01 -14.51
CA HIS A 343 13.41 3.42 -13.37
C HIS A 343 13.34 2.42 -12.23
N THR A 344 14.38 2.36 -11.40
CA THR A 344 14.40 1.63 -10.13
C THR A 344 14.24 2.60 -8.98
N LEU A 345 13.03 2.67 -8.44
CA LEU A 345 12.65 3.64 -7.40
C LEU A 345 12.19 2.97 -6.10
N ASP A 346 11.82 1.69 -6.16
CA ASP A 346 11.26 0.94 -5.06
C ASP A 346 12.30 0.00 -4.44
N TYR A 347 12.38 -0.01 -3.11
CA TYR A 347 13.39 -0.79 -2.40
C TYR A 347 12.79 -1.52 -1.20
N VAL A 348 13.36 -2.70 -0.91
CA VAL A 348 13.15 -3.43 0.35
C VAL A 348 14.51 -3.59 1.02
N TRP A 349 14.84 -2.65 1.90
CA TRP A 349 16.06 -2.70 2.71
C TRP A 349 15.86 -3.61 3.91
N TYR A 350 16.92 -4.29 4.36
CA TYR A 350 16.89 -5.17 5.51
C TYR A 350 18.21 -5.19 6.28
N SER A 351 18.16 -5.46 7.58
CA SER A 351 19.37 -5.69 8.40
C SER A 351 20.09 -6.97 7.99
N HIS A 352 21.13 -6.86 7.15
CA HIS A 352 21.79 -8.02 6.51
C HIS A 352 22.44 -9.01 7.47
N ARG A 353 22.76 -8.57 8.70
CA ARG A 353 23.31 -9.44 9.75
C ARG A 353 22.24 -10.23 10.50
N ALA A 354 20.99 -9.81 10.42
CA ALA A 354 19.89 -10.37 11.20
C ALA A 354 18.88 -11.16 10.36
N PHE A 355 18.82 -10.92 9.05
CA PHE A 355 17.95 -11.65 8.13
C PHE A 355 18.72 -12.29 6.98
N ASP A 356 18.25 -13.47 6.59
CA ASP A 356 18.50 -14.07 5.27
C ASP A 356 17.36 -13.69 4.32
N VAL A 357 17.69 -13.52 3.04
CA VAL A 357 16.71 -13.39 1.95
C VAL A 357 16.57 -14.77 1.32
N ASN A 358 15.42 -15.40 1.49
CA ASN A 358 15.16 -16.77 1.02
C ASN A 358 14.60 -16.80 -0.39
N ALA A 359 13.77 -15.83 -0.74
CA ALA A 359 13.25 -15.69 -2.08
C ALA A 359 12.90 -14.23 -2.40
N VAL A 360 12.95 -13.90 -3.67
CA VAL A 360 12.53 -12.61 -4.23
C VAL A 360 11.67 -12.86 -5.47
N LEU A 361 10.58 -12.11 -5.61
CA LEU A 361 9.70 -12.20 -6.77
C LEU A 361 10.35 -11.48 -7.98
N ASP A 362 10.54 -12.19 -9.09
CA ASP A 362 11.19 -11.66 -10.30
C ASP A 362 10.42 -10.50 -10.95
N PHE A 363 11.02 -9.90 -11.97
CA PHE A 363 10.38 -8.89 -12.81
C PHE A 363 10.03 -9.49 -14.17
N PRO A 364 8.87 -9.12 -14.76
CA PRO A 364 8.53 -9.51 -16.11
C PRO A 364 9.54 -8.97 -17.14
N THR A 365 9.57 -9.52 -18.34
CA THR A 365 10.35 -8.94 -19.44
C THR A 365 9.58 -7.78 -20.09
N ALA A 366 10.26 -6.99 -20.93
CA ALA A 366 9.64 -5.92 -21.70
C ALA A 366 8.51 -6.44 -22.61
N GLU A 367 8.67 -7.66 -23.14
CA GLU A 367 7.68 -8.34 -23.97
C GLU A 367 6.45 -8.77 -23.15
N GLN A 368 6.66 -9.26 -21.93
CA GLN A 368 5.57 -9.64 -21.02
C GLN A 368 4.78 -8.43 -20.52
N ILE A 369 5.46 -7.30 -20.27
CA ILE A 369 4.80 -6.02 -19.95
C ILE A 369 4.01 -5.50 -21.15
N GLY A 370 4.52 -5.70 -22.37
CA GLY A 370 3.93 -5.19 -23.59
C GLY A 370 4.34 -3.75 -23.93
N PRO A 371 4.01 -3.27 -25.15
CA PRO A 371 4.53 -2.01 -25.69
C PRO A 371 3.99 -0.76 -24.98
N ASN A 372 2.80 -0.86 -24.37
CA ASN A 372 2.13 0.28 -23.72
C ASN A 372 2.56 0.48 -22.26
N ARG A 373 3.39 -0.43 -21.74
CA ARG A 373 3.92 -0.41 -20.37
C ARG A 373 2.81 -0.45 -19.32
N LEU A 374 3.08 0.09 -18.13
CA LEU A 374 2.18 0.11 -17.00
C LEU A 374 1.60 1.52 -16.77
N PRO A 375 0.41 1.65 -16.16
CA PRO A 375 -0.55 0.58 -15.87
C PRO A 375 -1.23 0.07 -17.15
N SER A 376 -1.97 -1.03 -17.04
CA SER A 376 -2.67 -1.66 -18.16
C SER A 376 -3.90 -2.46 -17.68
N TYR A 377 -4.65 -3.08 -18.60
CA TYR A 377 -5.76 -3.97 -18.23
C TYR A 377 -5.36 -5.15 -17.33
N ASN A 378 -4.08 -5.50 -17.33
CA ASN A 378 -3.55 -6.65 -16.63
C ASN A 378 -2.84 -6.28 -15.33
N TYR A 379 -2.58 -4.99 -15.09
CA TYR A 379 -1.76 -4.55 -13.98
C TYR A 379 -2.15 -3.13 -13.49
N PRO A 380 -2.46 -2.95 -12.20
CA PRO A 380 -3.20 -1.79 -11.71
C PRO A 380 -2.36 -0.55 -11.37
N SER A 381 -1.04 -0.66 -11.41
CA SER A 381 -0.10 0.40 -10.99
C SER A 381 0.99 0.55 -12.04
N ASP A 382 1.60 1.73 -12.12
CA ASP A 382 2.82 1.94 -12.90
C ASP A 382 4.09 1.36 -12.22
N HIS A 383 3.99 0.94 -10.97
CA HIS A 383 5.05 0.27 -10.20
C HIS A 383 4.73 -1.21 -10.01
N LEU A 384 5.73 -2.08 -10.19
CA LEU A 384 5.61 -3.50 -9.88
C LEU A 384 5.73 -3.75 -8.38
N SER A 385 4.96 -4.71 -7.87
CA SER A 385 5.06 -5.10 -6.47
C SER A 385 6.39 -5.81 -6.21
N LEU A 386 7.08 -5.45 -5.14
CA LEU A 386 8.27 -6.13 -4.67
C LEU A 386 7.85 -7.11 -3.56
N VAL A 387 8.17 -8.39 -3.69
CA VAL A 387 7.81 -9.41 -2.69
C VAL A 387 9.03 -10.26 -2.35
N CYS A 388 9.39 -10.27 -1.06
CA CYS A 388 10.55 -11.00 -0.55
C CYS A 388 10.15 -11.91 0.62
N ASP A 389 10.80 -13.07 0.71
CA ASP A 389 10.73 -13.95 1.87
C ASP A 389 12.00 -13.80 2.71
N PHE A 390 11.86 -13.37 3.96
CA PHE A 390 12.97 -13.26 4.91
C PHE A 390 12.93 -14.36 5.95
N SER A 391 14.07 -14.74 6.52
CA SER A 391 14.12 -15.49 7.78
C SER A 391 15.11 -14.85 8.72
N PHE A 392 14.83 -14.93 10.01
CA PHE A 392 15.79 -14.54 11.03
C PHE A 392 17.03 -15.45 10.96
N LYS A 393 18.22 -14.85 10.94
CA LYS A 393 19.48 -15.58 11.11
C LYS A 393 19.56 -16.14 12.52
N ASP A 394 20.08 -17.37 12.64
CA ASP A 394 20.38 -18.00 13.92
C ASP A 394 21.54 -17.25 14.59
N PRO A 395 21.36 -16.72 15.81
CA PRO A 395 22.44 -16.09 16.57
C PRO A 395 23.70 -16.97 16.71
N ALA A 396 23.55 -18.30 16.72
CA ALA A 396 24.65 -19.24 16.91
C ALA A 396 25.60 -19.35 15.69
N LEU A 397 25.18 -18.91 14.51
CA LEU A 397 25.96 -19.00 13.26
C LEU A 397 26.68 -17.70 12.88
N VAL A 398 26.41 -16.59 13.59
CA VAL A 398 26.98 -15.26 13.27
C VAL A 398 28.31 -14.99 14.02
N SER A 399 28.72 -15.90 14.91
CA SER A 399 29.93 -15.79 15.74
C SER A 399 31.11 -16.68 15.28
N GLN A 400 31.04 -17.23 14.06
CA GLN A 400 32.18 -17.81 13.33
C GLN A 400 32.50 -16.94 12.12
#